data_AF-A0A8H4T6V5-F1
#
_entry.id   AF-A0A8H4T6V5-F1
#
_cell.length_a   1.000
_cell.length_b   1.000
_cell.length_c   1.000
_cell.angle_alpha   90.00
_cell.angle_beta   90.00
_cell.angle_gamma   90.00
#
_symmetry.space_group_name_H-M   'P 1'
#
loop_
_entity.id
_entity.type
_entity.pdbx_description
1 polymer ?
#
loop_
_entity_poly.entity_id
_entity_poly.type
_entity_poly.pdbx_seq_one_letter_code
_entity_poly.pdbx_strand_id
1 'polypeptide(L)'
;MRRCRTYTIANHIRSPIFPQSSSRPSLQALQQQRQRQQQHQPKHQLSQQRWRSTHRGGTRTALFFPGQGVQRVGMLNPWLEAFPSTASQLRDEIDEYMGYKLSDIIQNGPSKLLTETPNAQPAIMATSIFILCILEREFNFRVTDHFDVTLGHSLGEFAAVVAGGYISFQDSLYLVRKRAEAMSDATKHAIEKYGGEYGMVAVISHPEHMDRLVQAIREFVGISAEDQADLPPIEQVLIANINSKNQIVLSGNIERIKTLIAHVRQFLGYDPRAVRLKADSPFHSPIMQPAVTVMRQLLEEPSRVEGREKEDVVTFPGKLPIVSNVSARPVCCKKELKDLLARGCLDTVRWWDSIKYLDQEARIRRWVGVGPGKVGRNLVGKEVGMRGKDLVKGGGVWAITDPSEVEEVLRGLEDTANLMEDDEYSE
;
A
#
# COMPACT_ATOMS: atom_id res chain seq x y z
N MET A 1 4.80 -67.38 9.06
CA MET A 1 4.06 -68.67 9.03
C MET A 1 2.56 -68.39 9.17
N ARG A 2 1.73 -69.12 8.39
CA ARG A 2 0.24 -69.16 8.31
C ARG A 2 -0.43 -67.97 7.58
N ARG A 3 -0.61 -68.00 6.25
CA ARG A 3 -1.63 -68.69 5.40
C ARG A 3 -3.09 -68.24 5.60
N CYS A 4 -3.50 -67.27 4.76
CA CYS A 4 -4.60 -67.29 3.77
C CYS A 4 -5.79 -68.26 3.96
N ARG A 5 -7.01 -67.71 3.91
CA ARG A 5 -8.13 -68.25 3.09
C ARG A 5 -9.17 -67.17 2.75
N THR A 6 -9.51 -67.16 1.48
CA THR A 6 -10.48 -66.39 0.69
C THR A 6 -11.94 -66.76 0.97
N TYR A 7 -12.85 -65.81 0.81
CA TYR A 7 -14.21 -66.06 0.32
C TYR A 7 -14.64 -64.94 -0.65
N THR A 8 -15.05 -65.37 -1.85
CA THR A 8 -15.64 -64.57 -2.93
C THR A 8 -17.13 -64.84 -2.92
N ILE A 9 -17.98 -63.81 -2.97
CA ILE A 9 -19.34 -63.90 -3.52
C ILE A 9 -19.60 -62.64 -4.36
N ALA A 10 -20.07 -62.86 -5.57
CA ALA A 10 -20.29 -61.87 -6.62
C ALA A 10 -21.70 -61.24 -6.56
N ASN A 11 -21.76 -60.02 -7.11
CA ASN A 11 -22.83 -59.36 -7.85
C ASN A 11 -24.23 -59.22 -7.24
N HIS A 12 -24.61 -57.97 -6.96
CA HIS A 12 -25.80 -57.40 -7.60
C HIS A 12 -25.66 -55.89 -7.86
N ILE A 13 -25.86 -55.55 -9.13
CA ILE A 13 -25.98 -54.23 -9.73
C ILE A 13 -27.20 -53.51 -9.16
N ARG A 14 -27.04 -52.27 -8.67
CA ARG A 14 -28.02 -51.18 -8.79
C ARG A 14 -27.31 -49.83 -8.80
N SER A 15 -27.25 -49.23 -9.99
CA SER A 15 -26.89 -47.81 -10.20
C SER A 15 -27.97 -46.90 -9.59
N PRO A 16 -27.62 -45.79 -8.93
CA PRO A 16 -28.60 -44.77 -8.59
C PRO A 16 -28.96 -43.97 -9.85
N ILE A 17 -30.26 -43.99 -10.17
CA ILE A 17 -30.90 -43.17 -11.19
C ILE A 17 -30.86 -41.72 -10.71
N PHE A 18 -30.17 -40.84 -11.44
CA PHE A 18 -30.30 -39.39 -11.28
C PHE A 18 -31.58 -38.92 -12.01
N PRO A 19 -32.49 -38.18 -11.36
CA PRO A 19 -33.55 -37.50 -12.07
C PRO A 19 -32.96 -36.32 -12.85
N GLN A 20 -32.99 -36.41 -14.18
CA GLN A 20 -32.84 -35.26 -15.06
C GLN A 20 -34.10 -34.38 -14.97
N SER A 21 -34.01 -33.27 -14.24
CA SER A 21 -34.69 -32.01 -14.57
C SER A 21 -34.33 -30.93 -13.55
N SER A 22 -33.44 -30.03 -13.94
CA SER A 22 -33.49 -28.66 -13.44
C SER A 22 -32.99 -27.75 -14.56
N SER A 23 -33.94 -27.06 -15.16
CA SER A 23 -33.72 -25.99 -16.12
C SER A 23 -32.75 -24.96 -15.55
N ARG A 24 -31.64 -24.71 -16.24
CA ARG A 24 -30.80 -23.53 -15.98
C ARG A 24 -31.68 -22.28 -16.09
N PRO A 25 -31.66 -21.36 -15.10
CA PRO A 25 -32.43 -20.13 -15.19
C PRO A 25 -31.97 -19.31 -16.40
N SER A 26 -32.91 -18.74 -17.14
CA SER A 26 -32.62 -17.89 -18.29
C SER A 26 -31.82 -16.65 -17.87
N LEU A 27 -31.04 -16.09 -18.79
CA LEU A 27 -30.29 -14.84 -18.58
C LEU A 27 -31.16 -13.70 -18.05
N GLN A 28 -32.43 -13.63 -18.45
CA GLN A 28 -33.42 -12.68 -17.94
C GLN A 28 -33.79 -12.94 -16.47
N ALA A 29 -33.90 -14.20 -16.04
CA ALA A 29 -34.17 -14.54 -14.64
C ALA A 29 -32.99 -14.16 -13.73
N LEU A 30 -31.75 -14.37 -14.19
CA LEU A 30 -30.53 -13.95 -13.49
C LEU A 30 -30.36 -12.42 -13.44
N GLN A 31 -30.83 -11.70 -14.46
CA GLN A 31 -30.85 -10.23 -14.47
C GLN A 31 -31.93 -9.66 -13.54
N GLN A 32 -33.12 -10.25 -13.48
CA GLN A 32 -34.16 -9.84 -12.53
C GLN A 32 -33.79 -10.17 -11.08
N GLN A 33 -33.10 -11.27 -10.82
CA GLN A 33 -32.56 -11.58 -9.49
C GLN A 33 -31.48 -10.57 -9.07
N ARG A 34 -30.61 -10.15 -10.00
CA ARG A 34 -29.63 -9.08 -9.76
C ARG A 34 -30.28 -7.72 -9.51
N GLN A 35 -31.33 -7.36 -10.25
CA GLN A 35 -32.08 -6.11 -10.01
C GLN A 35 -32.80 -6.11 -8.66
N ARG A 36 -33.34 -7.25 -8.22
CA ARG A 36 -33.96 -7.37 -6.88
C ARG A 36 -32.95 -7.33 -5.74
N GLN A 37 -31.74 -7.88 -5.94
CA GLN A 37 -30.64 -7.73 -4.95
C GLN A 37 -30.09 -6.30 -4.90
N GLN A 38 -30.08 -5.57 -6.01
CA GLN A 38 -29.70 -4.14 -6.04
C GLN A 38 -30.75 -3.23 -5.37
N GLN A 39 -32.03 -3.62 -5.36
CA GLN A 39 -33.11 -2.85 -4.70
C GLN A 39 -33.21 -3.06 -3.17
N HIS A 40 -32.44 -3.99 -2.59
CA HIS A 40 -32.42 -4.27 -1.15
C HIS A 40 -31.01 -4.12 -0.55
N GLN A 41 -30.21 -3.18 -1.06
CA GLN A 41 -29.11 -2.64 -0.26
C GLN A 41 -29.72 -1.81 0.89
N PRO A 42 -29.44 -2.14 2.16
CA PRO A 42 -29.78 -1.22 3.23
C PRO A 42 -29.07 0.09 2.93
N LYS A 43 -29.83 1.19 2.86
CA LYS A 43 -29.28 2.54 2.85
C LYS A 43 -28.41 2.63 4.10
N HIS A 44 -27.11 2.45 3.95
CA HIS A 44 -26.15 2.74 5.00
C HIS A 44 -26.39 4.21 5.35
N GLN A 45 -27.02 4.44 6.50
CA GLN A 45 -26.92 5.72 7.16
C GLN A 45 -25.42 5.95 7.31
N LEU A 46 -24.90 6.87 6.49
CA LEU A 46 -23.61 7.48 6.70
C LEU A 46 -23.61 7.92 8.16
N SER A 47 -22.93 7.15 9.01
CA SER A 47 -22.61 7.65 10.33
C SER A 47 -21.68 8.83 10.07
N GLN A 48 -22.27 10.02 10.02
CA GLN A 48 -21.55 11.25 10.25
C GLN A 48 -21.05 11.16 11.69
N GLN A 49 -20.00 10.38 11.92
CA GLN A 49 -19.11 10.65 13.03
C GLN A 49 -18.46 11.98 12.69
N ARG A 50 -19.17 13.05 13.07
CA ARG A 50 -18.59 14.37 13.28
C ARG A 50 -17.36 14.12 14.14
N TRP A 51 -16.20 14.38 13.55
CA TRP A 51 -14.93 14.54 14.23
C TRP A 51 -15.19 15.22 15.58
N ARG A 52 -15.01 14.50 16.69
CA ARG A 52 -14.87 15.16 17.98
C ARG A 52 -13.51 15.81 17.96
N SER A 53 -13.51 17.03 17.44
CA SER A 53 -12.41 17.97 17.50
C SER A 53 -11.95 18.09 18.96
N THR A 54 -10.80 17.52 19.26
CA THR A 54 -9.90 18.09 20.24
C THR A 54 -9.01 19.07 19.48
N HIS A 55 -9.58 20.14 18.90
CA HIS A 55 -8.77 21.17 18.24
C HIS A 55 -7.76 21.71 19.26
N ARG A 56 -6.50 21.27 19.15
CA ARG A 56 -5.40 22.24 19.27
C ARG A 56 -5.59 23.16 18.07
N GLY A 57 -5.82 24.45 18.30
CA GLY A 57 -6.22 25.43 17.27
C GLY A 57 -5.13 25.78 16.25
N GLY A 58 -4.45 24.77 15.70
CA GLY A 58 -3.35 24.91 14.75
C GLY A 58 -3.59 24.20 13.42
N THR A 59 -2.73 24.50 12.45
CA THR A 59 -2.74 23.96 11.09
C THR A 59 -2.58 22.44 11.09
N ARG A 60 -3.48 21.71 10.40
CA ARG A 60 -3.44 20.24 10.40
C ARG A 60 -2.31 19.68 9.52
N THR A 61 -1.69 18.60 9.99
CA THR A 61 -0.50 17.99 9.38
C THR A 61 -0.67 16.49 9.13
N ALA A 62 -0.29 16.03 7.94
CA ALA A 62 -0.16 14.61 7.63
C ALA A 62 1.30 14.14 7.70
N LEU A 63 1.50 12.99 8.32
CA LEU A 63 2.76 12.23 8.27
C LEU A 63 2.63 11.13 7.24
N PHE A 64 3.53 11.11 6.25
CA PHE A 64 3.51 10.10 5.20
C PHE A 64 4.82 9.34 5.03
N PHE A 65 4.71 8.12 4.50
CA PHE A 65 5.85 7.21 4.35
C PHE A 65 6.01 6.72 2.91
N PRO A 66 7.26 6.55 2.42
CA PRO A 66 7.52 6.14 1.05
C PRO A 66 7.26 4.64 0.82
N GLY A 67 6.96 4.29 -0.42
CA GLY A 67 6.80 2.91 -0.89
C GLY A 67 8.08 2.32 -1.51
N GLN A 68 7.96 1.14 -2.12
CA GLN A 68 9.08 0.46 -2.78
C GLN A 68 9.65 1.27 -3.96
N GLY A 69 10.97 1.19 -4.17
CA GLY A 69 11.70 1.85 -5.26
C GLY A 69 12.60 3.02 -4.83
N VAL A 70 12.58 3.38 -3.55
CA VAL A 70 13.40 4.45 -2.97
C VAL A 70 14.65 3.94 -2.23
N GLN A 71 14.78 2.63 -2.05
CA GLN A 71 15.90 2.03 -1.34
C GLN A 71 17.23 2.34 -2.04
N ARG A 72 18.26 2.65 -1.25
CA ARG A 72 19.63 2.84 -1.73
C ARG A 72 20.62 2.25 -0.73
N VAL A 73 21.71 1.70 -1.25
CA VAL A 73 22.82 1.21 -0.42
C VAL A 73 23.40 2.39 0.37
N GLY A 74 23.70 2.17 1.64
CA GLY A 74 24.23 3.19 2.55
C GLY A 74 23.20 4.18 3.08
N MET A 75 21.89 3.95 2.91
CA MET A 75 20.86 4.92 3.37
C MET A 75 20.81 5.14 4.89
N LEU A 76 21.44 4.27 5.68
CA LEU A 76 21.59 4.47 7.14
C LEU A 76 22.86 5.26 7.50
N ASN A 77 23.85 5.36 6.61
CA ASN A 77 25.17 5.90 6.95
C ASN A 77 25.13 7.35 7.43
N PRO A 78 24.43 8.30 6.77
CA PRO A 78 24.35 9.67 7.26
C PRO A 78 23.81 9.76 8.69
N TRP A 79 22.84 8.90 9.03
CA TRP A 79 22.24 8.86 10.35
C TRP A 79 23.15 8.23 11.41
N LEU A 80 23.90 7.18 11.03
CA LEU A 80 24.93 6.57 11.88
C LEU A 80 26.09 7.52 12.15
N GLU A 81 26.43 8.37 11.18
CA GLU A 81 27.47 9.40 11.34
C GLU A 81 26.99 10.55 12.23
N ALA A 82 25.75 11.03 12.03
CA ALA A 82 25.19 12.16 12.77
C ALA A 82 24.81 11.80 14.22
N PHE A 83 24.29 10.60 14.47
CA PHE A 83 23.76 10.16 15.77
C PHE A 83 24.31 8.79 16.20
N PRO A 84 25.64 8.62 16.32
CA PRO A 84 26.28 7.30 16.39
C PRO A 84 25.78 6.40 17.52
N SER A 85 25.45 6.96 18.68
CA SER A 85 24.93 6.17 19.82
C SER A 85 23.53 5.64 19.52
N THR A 86 22.57 6.55 19.30
CA THR A 86 21.16 6.20 19.08
C THR A 86 20.93 5.43 17.79
N ALA A 87 21.56 5.85 16.69
CA ALA A 87 21.45 5.17 15.41
C ALA A 87 22.04 3.75 15.45
N SER A 88 23.15 3.51 16.16
CA SER A 88 23.71 2.16 16.27
C SER A 88 22.80 1.23 17.06
N GLN A 89 22.20 1.70 18.15
CA GLN A 89 21.23 0.92 18.93
C GLN A 89 20.01 0.55 18.08
N LEU A 90 19.41 1.53 17.38
CA LEU A 90 18.26 1.28 16.51
C LEU A 90 18.57 0.34 15.35
N ARG A 91 19.78 0.44 14.79
CA ARG A 91 20.26 -0.51 13.76
C ARG A 91 20.33 -1.93 14.32
N ASP A 92 20.86 -2.09 15.53
CA ASP A 92 20.99 -3.40 16.17
C ASP A 92 19.61 -3.98 16.54
N GLU A 93 18.67 -3.14 17.01
CA GLU A 93 17.26 -3.51 17.22
C GLU A 93 16.61 -4.05 15.93
N ILE A 94 16.86 -3.42 14.78
CA ILE A 94 16.35 -3.90 13.47
C ILE A 94 16.86 -5.31 13.18
N ASP A 95 18.17 -5.56 13.36
CA ASP A 95 18.75 -6.86 13.09
C ASP A 95 18.21 -7.93 14.05
N GLU A 96 18.03 -7.58 15.32
CA GLU A 96 17.45 -8.45 16.33
C GLU A 96 16.02 -8.86 15.95
N TYR A 97 15.17 -7.91 15.59
CA TYR A 97 13.79 -8.18 15.17
C TYR A 97 13.71 -9.03 13.90
N MET A 98 14.66 -8.86 12.97
CA MET A 98 14.71 -9.66 11.74
C MET A 98 15.32 -11.05 11.95
N GLY A 99 16.13 -11.24 12.99
CA GLY A 99 16.92 -12.46 13.20
C GLY A 99 18.07 -12.62 12.20
N TYR A 100 18.41 -11.58 11.44
CA TYR A 100 19.55 -11.53 10.53
C TYR A 100 20.01 -10.09 10.30
N LYS A 101 21.20 -9.93 9.70
CA LYS A 101 21.82 -8.62 9.43
C LYS A 101 21.18 -7.88 8.25
N LEU A 102 19.93 -7.44 8.41
CA LEU A 102 19.28 -6.57 7.42
C LEU A 102 20.03 -5.24 7.31
N SER A 103 20.58 -4.73 8.40
CA SER A 103 21.42 -3.52 8.41
C SER A 103 22.60 -3.61 7.46
N ASP A 104 23.29 -4.75 7.42
CA ASP A 104 24.43 -4.97 6.52
C ASP A 104 24.01 -4.94 5.04
N ILE A 105 22.85 -5.54 4.71
CA ILE A 105 22.28 -5.46 3.35
C ILE A 105 21.97 -4.00 2.99
N ILE A 106 21.46 -3.21 3.94
CA ILE A 106 21.14 -1.80 3.72
C ILE A 106 22.41 -0.96 3.53
N GLN A 107 23.44 -1.20 4.35
CA GLN A 107 24.65 -0.37 4.38
C GLN A 107 25.66 -0.75 3.31
N ASN A 108 25.90 -2.05 3.13
CA ASN A 108 27.04 -2.60 2.38
C ASN A 108 26.62 -3.56 1.27
N GLY A 109 25.38 -4.06 1.29
CA GLY A 109 24.90 -5.05 0.33
C GLY A 109 24.98 -4.55 -1.12
N PRO A 110 25.24 -5.44 -2.11
CA PRO A 110 25.18 -5.04 -3.50
C PRO A 110 23.76 -4.54 -3.82
N SER A 111 23.66 -3.48 -4.61
CA SER A 111 22.36 -2.85 -4.94
C SER A 111 21.32 -3.84 -5.47
N LYS A 112 21.76 -4.89 -6.17
CA LYS A 112 20.89 -5.99 -6.63
C LYS A 112 20.20 -6.70 -5.46
N LEU A 113 20.95 -7.11 -4.43
CA LEU A 113 20.42 -7.82 -3.26
C LEU A 113 19.45 -6.95 -2.46
N LEU A 114 19.79 -5.67 -2.25
CA LEU A 114 18.89 -4.72 -1.58
C LEU A 114 17.59 -4.48 -2.37
N THR A 115 17.64 -4.58 -3.70
CA THR A 115 16.48 -4.33 -4.57
C THR A 115 15.54 -5.54 -4.67
N GLU A 116 15.99 -6.74 -4.29
CA GLU A 116 15.11 -7.90 -4.18
C GLU A 116 13.97 -7.61 -3.20
N THR A 117 12.72 -7.82 -3.64
CA THR A 117 11.50 -7.49 -2.88
C THR A 117 11.56 -7.92 -1.41
N PRO A 118 11.99 -9.17 -1.07
CA PRO A 118 12.09 -9.62 0.32
C PRO A 118 13.01 -8.77 1.20
N ASN A 119 13.99 -8.08 0.63
CA ASN A 119 14.93 -7.21 1.35
C ASN A 119 14.50 -5.74 1.25
N ALA A 120 14.10 -5.29 0.06
CA ALA A 120 13.73 -3.90 -0.21
C ALA A 120 12.57 -3.43 0.69
N GLN A 121 11.53 -4.25 0.84
CA GLN A 121 10.36 -3.88 1.61
C GLN A 121 10.67 -3.67 3.11
N PRO A 122 11.24 -4.65 3.83
CA PRO A 122 11.60 -4.43 5.23
C PRO A 122 12.66 -3.34 5.38
N ALA A 123 13.61 -3.21 4.44
CA ALA A 123 14.62 -2.16 4.50
C ALA A 123 14.01 -0.74 4.48
N ILE A 124 13.09 -0.46 3.55
CA ILE A 124 12.47 0.87 3.45
C ILE A 124 11.62 1.19 4.68
N MET A 125 10.81 0.23 5.11
CA MET A 125 9.94 0.40 6.27
C MET A 125 10.79 0.60 7.54
N ALA A 126 11.81 -0.24 7.75
CA ALA A 126 12.71 -0.14 8.89
C ALA A 126 13.46 1.19 8.90
N THR A 127 14.02 1.66 7.77
CA THR A 127 14.66 2.97 7.70
C THR A 127 13.67 4.11 8.00
N SER A 128 12.41 3.99 7.61
CA SER A 128 11.41 5.02 7.89
C SER A 128 11.11 5.15 9.40
N ILE A 129 10.93 4.01 10.09
CA ILE A 129 10.70 4.00 11.55
C ILE A 129 11.99 4.34 12.31
N PHE A 130 13.14 3.88 11.84
CA PHE A 130 14.45 4.25 12.37
C PHE A 130 14.65 5.76 12.42
N ILE A 131 14.36 6.48 11.32
CA ILE A 131 14.44 7.94 11.29
C ILE A 131 13.47 8.54 12.32
N LEU A 132 12.24 8.03 12.40
CA LEU A 132 11.24 8.50 13.35
C LEU A 132 11.70 8.33 14.80
N CYS A 133 12.31 7.19 15.14
CA CYS A 133 12.85 6.93 16.47
C CYS A 133 14.05 7.82 16.80
N ILE A 134 14.89 8.17 15.82
CA ILE A 134 15.94 9.19 16.01
C ILE A 134 15.31 10.54 16.35
N LEU A 135 14.28 10.96 15.60
CA LEU A 135 13.56 12.22 15.90
C LEU A 135 12.98 12.21 17.32
N GLU A 136 12.36 11.11 17.73
CA GLU A 136 11.81 10.95 19.08
C GLU A 136 12.89 11.03 20.18
N ARG A 137 14.02 10.34 20.01
CA ARG A 137 15.08 10.22 21.02
C ARG A 137 16.01 11.45 21.09
N GLU A 138 16.36 12.04 19.94
CA GLU A 138 17.34 13.14 19.85
C GLU A 138 16.71 14.53 19.88
N PHE A 139 15.45 14.66 19.42
CA PHE A 139 14.77 15.97 19.26
C PHE A 139 13.52 16.11 20.12
N ASN A 140 13.22 15.14 20.99
CA ASN A 140 11.97 15.08 21.77
C ASN A 140 10.72 15.23 20.87
N PHE A 141 10.81 14.74 19.63
CA PHE A 141 9.78 14.92 18.62
C PHE A 141 8.73 13.82 18.74
N ARG A 142 7.57 14.14 19.32
CA ARG A 142 6.49 13.17 19.49
C ARG A 142 5.51 13.25 18.32
N VAL A 143 5.34 12.14 17.60
CA VAL A 143 4.43 12.04 16.45
C VAL A 143 3.04 12.60 16.75
N THR A 144 2.46 12.25 17.90
CA THR A 144 1.11 12.69 18.31
C THR A 144 1.00 14.18 18.62
N ASP A 145 2.12 14.89 18.82
CA ASP A 145 2.10 16.33 19.07
C ASP A 145 2.15 17.16 17.78
N HIS A 146 2.63 16.58 16.67
CA HIS A 146 2.86 17.30 15.42
C HIS A 146 1.94 16.88 14.25
N PHE A 147 1.28 15.73 14.36
CA PHE A 147 0.50 15.15 13.26
C PHE A 147 -0.94 14.80 13.63
N ASP A 148 -1.82 14.89 12.64
CA ASP A 148 -3.25 14.61 12.74
C ASP A 148 -3.66 13.28 12.10
N VAL A 149 -2.83 12.76 11.19
CA VAL A 149 -3.14 11.61 10.36
C VAL A 149 -1.86 10.99 9.81
N THR A 150 -1.86 9.67 9.67
CA THR A 150 -0.80 8.93 8.97
C THR A 150 -1.31 8.32 7.67
N LEU A 151 -0.42 8.19 6.71
CA LEU A 151 -0.64 7.43 5.47
C LEU A 151 0.70 6.94 4.92
N GLY A 152 0.69 6.02 3.96
CA GLY A 152 1.93 5.65 3.29
C GLY A 152 1.67 5.01 1.94
N HIS A 153 2.60 5.20 1.02
CA HIS A 153 2.43 4.73 -0.35
C HIS A 153 2.72 3.23 -0.44
N SER A 154 1.69 2.43 -0.76
CA SER A 154 1.81 0.96 -0.82
C SER A 154 2.45 0.40 0.47
N LEU A 155 3.66 -0.17 0.40
CA LEU A 155 4.48 -0.60 1.52
C LEU A 155 4.55 0.42 2.67
N GLY A 156 4.60 1.72 2.37
CA GLY A 156 4.69 2.77 3.38
C GLY A 156 3.53 2.76 4.38
N GLU A 157 2.39 2.16 4.04
CA GLU A 157 1.25 1.98 4.96
C GLU A 157 1.64 1.19 6.22
N PHE A 158 2.62 0.28 6.11
CA PHE A 158 3.16 -0.46 7.26
C PHE A 158 4.01 0.43 8.20
N ALA A 159 4.71 1.43 7.68
CA ALA A 159 5.33 2.45 8.54
C ALA A 159 4.25 3.37 9.15
N ALA A 160 3.19 3.67 8.39
CA ALA A 160 2.08 4.51 8.85
C ALA A 160 1.27 3.88 10.00
N VAL A 161 1.04 2.56 9.98
CA VAL A 161 0.38 1.85 11.10
C VAL A 161 1.26 1.80 12.34
N VAL A 162 2.58 1.73 12.21
CA VAL A 162 3.52 1.80 13.34
C VAL A 162 3.50 3.20 13.94
N ALA A 163 3.71 4.24 13.14
CA ALA A 163 3.67 5.63 13.58
C ALA A 163 2.30 6.02 14.16
N GLY A 164 1.22 5.47 13.60
CA GLY A 164 -0.14 5.64 14.09
C GLY A 164 -0.47 4.82 15.35
N GLY A 165 0.43 3.94 15.81
CA GLY A 165 0.27 3.14 17.01
C GLY A 165 -0.69 1.95 16.90
N TYR A 166 -0.95 1.45 15.68
CA TYR A 166 -1.81 0.29 15.45
C TYR A 166 -1.06 -1.04 15.54
N ILE A 167 0.19 -1.10 15.09
CA ILE A 167 1.02 -2.31 15.10
C ILE A 167 2.39 -1.94 15.67
N SER A 168 3.01 -2.83 16.44
CA SER A 168 4.36 -2.60 16.96
C SER A 168 5.39 -2.57 15.82
N PHE A 169 6.55 -1.95 16.04
CA PHE A 169 7.60 -1.94 15.03
C PHE A 169 8.06 -3.37 14.66
N GLN A 170 8.33 -4.21 15.67
CA GLN A 170 8.75 -5.60 15.50
C GLN A 170 7.72 -6.43 14.73
N ASP A 171 6.44 -6.37 15.11
CA ASP A 171 5.37 -7.10 14.42
C ASP A 171 5.23 -6.65 12.98
N SER A 172 5.21 -5.32 12.76
CA SER A 172 5.03 -4.79 11.42
C SER A 172 6.22 -5.10 10.52
N LEU A 173 7.44 -5.18 11.06
CA LEU A 173 8.62 -5.55 10.29
C LEU A 173 8.56 -7.03 9.87
N TYR A 174 8.10 -7.92 10.77
CA TYR A 174 7.83 -9.31 10.45
C TYR A 174 6.75 -9.47 9.37
N LEU A 175 5.62 -8.78 9.52
CA LEU A 175 4.52 -8.76 8.54
C LEU A 175 5.03 -8.32 7.15
N VAL A 176 5.81 -7.23 7.10
CA VAL A 176 6.38 -6.73 5.85
C VAL A 176 7.33 -7.74 5.22
N ARG A 177 8.19 -8.40 6.00
CA ARG A 177 9.08 -9.45 5.48
C ARG A 177 8.28 -10.57 4.84
N LYS A 178 7.24 -11.07 5.53
CA LYS A 178 6.38 -12.16 5.01
C LYS A 178 5.54 -11.75 3.82
N ARG A 179 5.03 -10.53 3.81
CA ARG A 179 4.39 -9.91 2.63
C ARG A 179 5.33 -9.97 1.42
N ALA A 180 6.56 -9.49 1.61
CA ALA A 180 7.54 -9.36 0.56
C ALA A 180 7.99 -10.72 -0.01
N GLU A 181 8.20 -11.72 0.86
CA GLU A 181 8.46 -13.11 0.48
C GLU A 181 7.30 -13.66 -0.36
N ALA A 182 6.06 -13.56 0.13
CA ALA A 182 4.89 -14.11 -0.56
C ALA A 182 4.63 -13.45 -1.92
N MET A 183 4.82 -12.13 -2.04
CA MET A 183 4.70 -11.41 -3.32
C MET A 183 5.79 -11.82 -4.31
N SER A 184 7.02 -11.97 -3.83
CA SER A 184 8.15 -12.44 -4.63
C SER A 184 7.89 -13.87 -5.14
N ASP A 185 7.43 -14.76 -4.27
CA ASP A 185 7.19 -16.16 -4.64
C ASP A 185 5.99 -16.34 -5.56
N ALA A 186 4.94 -15.53 -5.39
CA ALA A 186 3.83 -15.47 -6.34
C ALA A 186 4.31 -15.09 -7.75
N THR A 187 5.26 -14.16 -7.85
CA THR A 187 5.88 -13.77 -9.13
C THR A 187 6.70 -14.90 -9.72
N LYS A 188 7.57 -15.54 -8.92
CA LYS A 188 8.38 -16.69 -9.38
C LYS A 188 7.49 -17.80 -9.91
N HIS A 189 6.42 -18.15 -9.18
CA HIS A 189 5.48 -19.16 -9.61
C HIS A 189 4.80 -18.80 -10.95
N ALA A 190 4.43 -17.53 -11.15
CA ALA A 190 3.87 -17.08 -12.43
C ALA A 190 4.87 -17.26 -13.58
N ILE A 191 6.14 -16.90 -13.37
CA ILE A 191 7.22 -17.07 -14.35
C ILE A 191 7.47 -18.55 -14.65
N GLU A 192 7.61 -19.39 -13.62
CA GLU A 192 7.89 -20.82 -13.78
C GLU A 192 6.78 -21.56 -14.52
N LYS A 193 5.51 -21.20 -14.23
CA LYS A 193 4.36 -21.91 -14.78
C LYS A 193 3.89 -21.38 -16.14
N TYR A 194 3.95 -20.06 -16.35
CA TYR A 194 3.40 -19.42 -17.56
C TYR A 194 4.46 -18.75 -18.44
N GLY A 195 5.71 -18.69 -18.00
CA GLY A 195 6.77 -17.97 -18.68
C GLY A 195 6.53 -16.45 -18.69
N GLY A 196 7.33 -15.77 -19.53
CA GLY A 196 7.24 -14.33 -19.72
C GLY A 196 7.95 -13.50 -18.65
N GLU A 197 7.90 -12.19 -18.86
CA GLU A 197 8.48 -11.19 -17.97
C GLU A 197 7.35 -10.41 -17.31
N TYR A 198 7.44 -10.17 -16.00
CA TYR A 198 6.43 -9.46 -15.22
C TYR A 198 7.06 -8.23 -14.56
N GLY A 199 6.22 -7.26 -14.24
CA GLY A 199 6.66 -6.07 -13.53
C GLY A 199 5.64 -4.94 -13.64
N MET A 200 6.15 -3.72 -13.52
CA MET A 200 5.33 -2.52 -13.46
C MET A 200 5.81 -1.45 -14.42
N VAL A 201 4.86 -0.72 -15.01
CA VAL A 201 5.13 0.38 -15.96
C VAL A 201 4.33 1.61 -15.53
N ALA A 202 5.02 2.69 -15.20
CA ALA A 202 4.38 3.99 -14.99
C ALA A 202 3.92 4.56 -16.32
N VAL A 203 2.67 5.01 -16.39
CA VAL A 203 2.09 5.66 -17.55
C VAL A 203 1.75 7.10 -17.17
N ILE A 204 2.40 8.05 -17.84
CA ILE A 204 2.26 9.48 -17.62
C ILE A 204 1.52 10.08 -18.81
N SER A 205 0.45 10.81 -18.53
CA SER A 205 -0.38 11.46 -19.55
C SER A 205 -0.86 12.82 -19.04
N HIS A 206 -1.25 13.73 -19.94
CA HIS A 206 -1.80 15.01 -19.55
C HIS A 206 -3.11 14.81 -18.75
N PRO A 207 -3.41 15.61 -17.70
CA PRO A 207 -4.58 15.37 -16.85
C PRO A 207 -5.90 15.28 -17.61
N GLU A 208 -6.07 16.10 -18.65
CA GLU A 208 -7.30 16.13 -19.49
C GLU A 208 -7.53 14.84 -20.28
N HIS A 209 -6.51 13.99 -20.40
CA HIS A 209 -6.58 12.73 -21.11
C HIS A 209 -6.64 11.51 -20.18
N MET A 210 -6.47 11.70 -18.87
CA MET A 210 -6.34 10.59 -17.93
C MET A 210 -7.61 9.73 -17.87
N ASP A 211 -8.79 10.34 -17.87
CA ASP A 211 -10.05 9.58 -17.83
C ASP A 211 -10.23 8.71 -19.09
N ARG A 212 -9.90 9.27 -20.27
CA ARG A 212 -9.92 8.52 -21.54
C ARG A 212 -8.89 7.40 -21.55
N LEU A 213 -7.69 7.64 -21.00
CA LEU A 213 -6.65 6.62 -20.84
C LEU A 213 -7.15 5.45 -19.99
N VAL A 214 -7.69 5.75 -18.80
CA VAL A 214 -8.20 4.74 -17.87
C VAL A 214 -9.36 3.97 -18.49
N GLN A 215 -10.25 4.66 -19.22
CA GLN A 215 -11.33 4.01 -19.95
C GLN A 215 -10.80 3.06 -21.04
N ALA A 216 -9.87 3.51 -21.89
CA ALA A 216 -9.28 2.67 -22.93
C ALA A 216 -8.55 1.45 -22.34
N ILE A 217 -7.88 1.61 -21.20
CA ILE A 217 -7.26 0.50 -20.47
C ILE A 217 -8.32 -0.51 -20.03
N ARG A 218 -9.44 -0.05 -19.45
CA ARG A 218 -10.55 -0.91 -19.03
C ARG A 218 -11.19 -1.63 -20.21
N GLU A 219 -11.37 -0.95 -21.33
CA GLU A 219 -11.92 -1.53 -22.57
C GLU A 219 -10.98 -2.59 -23.17
N PHE A 220 -9.67 -2.33 -23.20
CA PHE A 220 -8.68 -3.30 -23.67
C PHE A 220 -8.63 -4.56 -22.79
N VAL A 221 -8.70 -4.36 -21.48
CA VAL A 221 -8.79 -5.45 -20.50
C VAL A 221 -10.10 -6.22 -20.68
N GLY A 222 -11.19 -5.54 -21.03
CA GLY A 222 -12.45 -6.13 -21.49
C GLY A 222 -13.30 -6.80 -20.40
N ILE A 223 -12.80 -6.88 -19.17
CA ILE A 223 -13.43 -7.61 -18.06
C ILE A 223 -13.16 -6.88 -16.71
N SER A 224 -13.93 -7.22 -15.67
CA SER A 224 -13.73 -6.61 -14.35
C SER A 224 -12.42 -7.10 -13.68
N ALA A 225 -12.01 -6.48 -12.57
CA ALA A 225 -10.85 -6.95 -11.81
C ALA A 225 -11.06 -8.36 -11.22
N GLU A 226 -12.31 -8.73 -10.93
CA GLU A 226 -12.68 -10.07 -10.47
C GLU A 226 -12.49 -11.09 -11.59
N ASP A 227 -12.95 -10.76 -12.80
CA ASP A 227 -12.78 -11.62 -13.98
C ASP A 227 -11.30 -11.73 -14.43
N GLN A 228 -10.50 -10.68 -14.22
CA GLN A 228 -9.04 -10.72 -14.45
C GLN A 228 -8.33 -11.79 -13.62
N ALA A 229 -8.86 -12.13 -12.44
CA ALA A 229 -8.29 -13.18 -11.60
C ALA A 229 -8.45 -14.59 -12.22
N ASP A 230 -9.44 -14.77 -13.10
CA ASP A 230 -9.67 -16.05 -13.80
C ASP A 230 -8.79 -16.20 -15.05
N LEU A 231 -8.20 -15.11 -15.56
CA LEU A 231 -7.24 -15.16 -16.65
C LEU A 231 -5.89 -15.73 -16.19
N PRO A 232 -5.14 -16.44 -17.05
CA PRO A 232 -3.79 -16.84 -16.71
C PRO A 232 -2.91 -15.59 -16.49
N PRO A 233 -1.94 -15.61 -15.54
CA PRO A 233 -1.07 -14.46 -15.23
C PRO A 233 -0.44 -13.76 -16.44
N ILE A 234 -0.10 -14.52 -17.48
CA ILE A 234 0.51 -14.00 -18.72
C ILE A 234 -0.42 -13.04 -19.49
N GLU A 235 -1.73 -13.14 -19.31
CA GLU A 235 -2.74 -12.30 -19.97
C GLU A 235 -3.18 -11.10 -19.12
N GLN A 236 -2.80 -11.08 -17.84
CA GLN A 236 -3.25 -10.08 -16.88
C GLN A 236 -2.50 -8.76 -17.02
N VAL A 237 -3.25 -7.65 -17.04
CA VAL A 237 -2.75 -6.27 -16.90
C VAL A 237 -3.79 -5.44 -16.15
N LEU A 238 -3.37 -4.75 -15.10
CA LEU A 238 -4.25 -3.93 -14.27
C LEU A 238 -3.62 -2.60 -13.91
N ILE A 239 -4.45 -1.66 -13.47
CA ILE A 239 -4.01 -0.42 -12.84
C ILE A 239 -3.66 -0.72 -11.39
N ALA A 240 -2.36 -0.80 -11.10
CA ALA A 240 -1.81 -1.05 -9.78
C ALA A 240 -1.81 0.18 -8.88
N ASN A 241 -1.55 1.37 -9.45
CA ASN A 241 -1.51 2.61 -8.69
C ASN A 241 -2.16 3.75 -9.47
N ILE A 242 -2.88 4.61 -8.74
CA ILE A 242 -3.31 5.94 -9.19
C ILE A 242 -2.53 6.94 -8.35
N ASN A 243 -1.40 7.42 -8.88
CA ASN A 243 -0.41 8.19 -8.11
C ASN A 243 -0.67 9.71 -8.15
N SER A 244 -1.20 10.22 -9.25
CA SER A 244 -1.57 11.64 -9.39
C SER A 244 -2.54 11.81 -10.55
N LYS A 245 -3.09 13.02 -10.71
CA LYS A 245 -3.92 13.42 -11.87
C LYS A 245 -3.34 13.12 -13.25
N ASN A 246 -2.02 12.91 -13.34
CA ASN A 246 -1.27 12.68 -14.57
C ASN A 246 -0.43 11.40 -14.57
N GLN A 247 -0.56 10.53 -13.56
CA GLN A 247 0.24 9.31 -13.47
C GLN A 247 -0.52 8.13 -12.86
N ILE A 248 -0.56 7.04 -13.61
CA ILE A 248 -0.95 5.71 -13.13
C ILE A 248 0.22 4.73 -13.28
N VAL A 249 0.10 3.56 -12.67
CA VAL A 249 1.04 2.45 -12.87
C VAL A 249 0.27 1.21 -13.30
N LEU A 250 0.70 0.60 -14.41
CA LEU A 250 0.24 -0.69 -14.87
C LEU A 250 1.10 -1.79 -14.30
N SER A 251 0.48 -2.93 -14.01
CA SER A 251 1.16 -4.10 -13.44
C SER A 251 0.63 -5.39 -14.08
N GLY A 252 1.52 -6.35 -14.32
CA GLY A 252 1.21 -7.60 -15.00
C GLY A 252 2.36 -8.08 -15.89
N ASN A 253 2.02 -8.80 -16.95
CA ASN A 253 2.99 -9.23 -17.96
C ASN A 253 3.49 -8.03 -18.80
N ILE A 254 4.81 -7.91 -18.97
CA ILE A 254 5.45 -6.77 -19.65
C ILE A 254 5.08 -6.70 -21.13
N GLU A 255 5.00 -7.82 -21.83
CA GLU A 255 4.61 -7.83 -23.25
C GLU A 255 3.15 -7.44 -23.43
N ARG A 256 2.25 -7.94 -22.57
CA ARG A 256 0.85 -7.55 -22.58
C ARG A 256 0.66 -6.06 -22.28
N ILE A 257 1.43 -5.49 -21.35
CA ILE A 257 1.45 -4.04 -21.09
C ILE A 257 1.91 -3.27 -22.33
N LYS A 258 2.97 -3.73 -23.03
CA LYS A 258 3.43 -3.09 -24.28
C LYS A 258 2.36 -3.11 -25.35
N THR A 259 1.67 -4.24 -25.55
CA THR A 259 0.53 -4.35 -26.48
C THR A 259 -0.58 -3.37 -26.13
N LEU A 260 -0.93 -3.28 -24.84
CA LEU A 260 -1.94 -2.33 -24.36
C LEU A 260 -1.53 -0.89 -24.65
N ILE A 261 -0.29 -0.49 -24.37
CA ILE A 261 0.18 0.88 -24.63
C ILE A 261 0.18 1.18 -26.13
N ALA A 262 0.59 0.23 -26.98
CA ALA A 262 0.53 0.39 -28.43
C ALA A 262 -0.92 0.57 -28.92
N HIS A 263 -1.87 -0.21 -28.38
CA HIS A 263 -3.29 -0.04 -28.66
C HIS A 263 -3.78 1.35 -28.26
N VAL A 264 -3.53 1.76 -27.01
CA VAL A 264 -3.91 3.09 -26.50
C VAL A 264 -3.38 4.22 -27.39
N ARG A 265 -2.12 4.15 -27.84
CA ARG A 265 -1.51 5.13 -28.75
C ARG A 265 -2.24 5.23 -30.08
N GLN A 266 -2.62 4.09 -30.65
CA GLN A 266 -3.30 4.03 -31.94
C GLN A 266 -4.71 4.64 -31.88
N PHE A 267 -5.45 4.40 -30.79
CA PHE A 267 -6.86 4.79 -30.68
C PHE A 267 -7.09 6.18 -30.08
N LEU A 268 -6.25 6.63 -29.15
CA LEU A 268 -6.48 7.91 -28.45
C LEU A 268 -5.86 9.12 -29.14
N GLY A 269 -5.03 8.93 -30.17
CA GLY A 269 -4.43 10.02 -30.94
C GLY A 269 -3.41 10.87 -30.15
N TYR A 270 -2.99 10.41 -28.97
CA TYR A 270 -1.86 10.98 -28.21
C TYR A 270 -0.99 9.87 -27.63
N ASP A 271 0.28 10.18 -27.38
CA ASP A 271 1.28 9.23 -26.88
C ASP A 271 1.51 9.42 -25.37
N PRO A 272 0.93 8.58 -24.49
CA PRO A 272 1.30 8.60 -23.09
C PRO A 272 2.73 8.10 -22.91
N ARG A 273 3.51 8.81 -22.09
CA ARG A 273 4.88 8.39 -21.76
C ARG A 273 4.82 7.18 -20.83
N ALA A 274 5.36 6.06 -21.30
CA ALA A 274 5.49 4.83 -20.52
C ALA A 274 6.93 4.65 -20.02
N VAL A 275 7.11 4.34 -18.73
CA VAL A 275 8.41 4.10 -18.11
C VAL A 275 8.36 2.84 -17.28
N ARG A 276 9.16 1.83 -17.63
CA ARG A 276 9.30 0.61 -16.84
C ARG A 276 9.95 0.93 -15.49
N LEU A 277 9.33 0.47 -14.41
CA LEU A 277 9.83 0.64 -13.06
C LEU A 277 10.86 -0.44 -12.72
N LYS A 278 11.75 -0.15 -11.77
CA LYS A 278 12.70 -1.11 -11.19
C LYS A 278 12.00 -2.01 -10.17
N ALA A 279 10.95 -2.69 -10.62
CA ALA A 279 10.16 -3.63 -9.85
C ALA A 279 9.96 -4.88 -10.70
N ASP A 280 10.56 -5.99 -10.28
CA ASP A 280 10.52 -7.26 -10.99
C ASP A 280 9.29 -8.11 -10.63
N SER A 281 8.36 -7.54 -9.87
CA SER A 281 7.12 -8.17 -9.44
C SER A 281 5.91 -7.33 -9.86
N PRO A 282 4.83 -7.95 -10.36
CA PRO A 282 3.61 -7.26 -10.73
C PRO A 282 2.75 -6.97 -9.49
N PHE A 283 3.18 -6.04 -8.63
CA PHE A 283 2.43 -5.69 -7.41
C PHE A 283 1.04 -5.12 -7.72
N HIS A 284 0.12 -5.26 -6.76
CA HIS A 284 -1.26 -4.77 -6.87
C HIS A 284 -1.96 -5.35 -8.12
N SER A 285 -1.86 -6.66 -8.26
CA SER A 285 -2.50 -7.45 -9.32
C SER A 285 -3.03 -8.78 -8.74
N PRO A 286 -3.94 -9.49 -9.44
CA PRO A 286 -4.45 -10.79 -9.02
C PRO A 286 -3.36 -11.86 -8.85
N ILE A 287 -2.22 -11.71 -9.55
CA ILE A 287 -1.03 -12.55 -9.35
C ILE A 287 -0.61 -12.55 -7.86
N MET A 288 -0.84 -11.46 -7.12
CA MET A 288 -0.51 -11.32 -5.70
C MET A 288 -1.52 -11.94 -4.74
N GLN A 289 -2.57 -12.61 -5.22
CA GLN A 289 -3.58 -13.26 -4.37
C GLN A 289 -2.98 -14.20 -3.29
N PRO A 290 -1.91 -14.99 -3.55
CA PRO A 290 -1.27 -15.78 -2.50
C PRO A 290 -0.73 -14.93 -1.34
N ALA A 291 -0.20 -13.73 -1.62
CA ALA A 291 0.29 -12.81 -0.60
C ALA A 291 -0.84 -12.23 0.26
N VAL A 292 -2.04 -12.03 -0.30
CA VAL A 292 -3.23 -11.63 0.47
C VAL A 292 -3.60 -12.72 1.47
N THR A 293 -3.56 -13.99 1.06
CA THR A 293 -3.84 -15.14 1.93
C THR A 293 -2.86 -15.21 3.09
N VAL A 294 -1.56 -15.08 2.81
CA VAL A 294 -0.52 -15.04 3.85
C VAL A 294 -0.76 -13.87 4.81
N MET A 295 -1.01 -12.66 4.30
CA MET A 295 -1.25 -11.50 5.15
C MET A 295 -2.49 -11.64 6.03
N ARG A 296 -3.60 -12.19 5.49
CA ARG A 296 -4.81 -12.46 6.29
C ARG A 296 -4.52 -13.41 7.44
N GLN A 297 -3.76 -14.47 7.20
CA GLN A 297 -3.39 -15.40 8.26
C GLN A 297 -2.55 -14.70 9.34
N LEU A 298 -1.48 -14.01 8.94
CA LEU A 298 -0.56 -13.36 9.88
C LEU A 298 -1.21 -12.25 10.70
N LEU A 299 -2.17 -11.52 10.12
CA LEU A 299 -2.90 -10.47 10.82
C LEU A 299 -3.87 -11.03 11.88
N GLU A 300 -4.20 -12.32 11.85
CA GLU A 300 -4.96 -12.99 12.91
C GLU A 300 -4.08 -13.70 13.94
N GLU A 301 -2.76 -13.75 13.73
CA GLU A 301 -1.81 -14.26 14.72
C GLU A 301 -1.64 -13.25 15.87
N PRO A 302 -1.31 -13.71 17.09
CA PRO A 302 -0.96 -12.82 18.19
C PRO A 302 0.35 -12.06 17.92
N SER A 303 0.59 -11.00 18.69
CA SER A 303 1.85 -10.25 18.63
C SER A 303 3.05 -11.16 18.94
N ARG A 304 4.16 -10.90 18.26
CA ARG A 304 5.48 -11.52 18.45
C ARG A 304 6.36 -10.76 19.43
N VAL A 305 5.89 -9.63 19.95
CA VAL A 305 6.60 -8.84 20.95
C VAL A 305 6.59 -9.60 22.27
N GLU A 306 7.75 -9.68 22.92
CA GLU A 306 7.89 -10.32 24.22
C GLU A 306 6.91 -9.71 25.24
N GLY A 307 6.13 -10.58 25.89
CA GLY A 307 5.10 -10.19 26.86
C GLY A 307 3.75 -9.80 26.25
N ARG A 308 3.62 -9.76 24.92
CA ARG A 308 2.37 -9.46 24.20
C ARG A 308 1.82 -10.66 23.42
N GLU A 309 2.29 -11.87 23.68
CA GLU A 309 1.94 -13.09 22.93
C GLU A 309 0.47 -13.52 23.07
N LYS A 310 -0.28 -12.89 24.00
CA LYS A 310 -1.72 -13.07 24.17
C LYS A 310 -2.54 -11.93 23.58
N GLU A 311 -1.89 -10.89 23.08
CA GLU A 311 -2.53 -9.72 22.50
C GLU A 311 -2.62 -9.87 20.98
N ASP A 312 -3.64 -9.21 20.42
CA ASP A 312 -3.79 -9.07 18.98
C ASP A 312 -2.62 -8.24 18.41
N VAL A 313 -2.08 -8.65 17.26
CA VAL A 313 -1.05 -7.90 16.53
C VAL A 313 -1.51 -6.47 16.19
N VAL A 314 -2.83 -6.26 16.06
CA VAL A 314 -3.45 -4.96 15.82
C VAL A 314 -4.10 -4.39 17.08
N THR A 315 -3.59 -3.23 17.51
CA THR A 315 -4.21 -2.32 18.47
C THR A 315 -5.22 -1.42 17.77
N PHE A 316 -6.41 -1.23 18.37
CA PHE A 316 -7.42 -0.30 17.85
C PHE A 316 -8.24 0.32 19.01
N PRO A 317 -8.54 1.64 18.99
CA PRO A 317 -8.05 2.62 18.03
C PRO A 317 -6.53 2.86 18.17
N GLY A 318 -5.89 3.33 17.11
CA GLY A 318 -4.52 3.82 17.16
C GLY A 318 -4.44 5.20 17.83
N LYS A 319 -3.22 5.73 17.93
CA LYS A 319 -2.93 7.08 18.44
C LYS A 319 -3.30 8.17 17.43
N LEU A 320 -3.17 7.89 16.14
CA LEU A 320 -3.56 8.78 15.04
C LEU A 320 -4.43 8.03 14.03
N PRO A 321 -5.42 8.67 13.39
CA PRO A 321 -6.11 8.10 12.22
C PRO A 321 -5.12 7.70 11.12
N ILE A 322 -5.45 6.62 10.40
CA ILE A 322 -4.69 6.17 9.22
C ILE A 322 -5.59 6.15 8.00
N VAL A 323 -5.12 6.71 6.87
CA VAL A 323 -5.80 6.61 5.56
C VAL A 323 -5.28 5.41 4.80
N SER A 324 -6.17 4.52 4.38
CA SER A 324 -5.77 3.31 3.68
C SER A 324 -5.52 3.53 2.19
N ASN A 325 -4.57 2.78 1.61
CA ASN A 325 -4.32 2.78 0.17
C ASN A 325 -5.48 2.22 -0.65
N VAL A 326 -6.27 1.29 -0.09
CA VAL A 326 -7.33 0.58 -0.83
C VAL A 326 -8.64 1.38 -0.82
N SER A 327 -9.01 1.95 0.33
CA SER A 327 -10.26 2.73 0.45
C SER A 327 -10.06 4.22 0.14
N ALA A 328 -8.83 4.73 0.23
CA ALA A 328 -8.51 6.16 0.24
C ALA A 328 -9.26 6.95 1.31
N ARG A 329 -9.64 6.29 2.41
CA ARG A 329 -10.38 6.86 3.54
C ARG A 329 -9.81 6.39 4.87
N PRO A 330 -10.10 7.10 5.98
CA PRO A 330 -9.72 6.65 7.31
C PRO A 330 -10.34 5.30 7.63
N VAL A 331 -9.56 4.44 8.27
CA VAL A 331 -10.05 3.12 8.71
C VAL A 331 -10.95 3.26 9.95
N CYS A 332 -12.11 2.60 9.95
CA CYS A 332 -13.13 2.78 10.99
C CYS A 332 -13.10 1.73 12.11
N CYS A 333 -12.50 0.55 11.88
CA CYS A 333 -12.40 -0.48 12.90
C CYS A 333 -11.23 -1.46 12.66
N LYS A 334 -10.89 -2.23 13.70
CA LYS A 334 -9.82 -3.24 13.65
C LYS A 334 -9.99 -4.24 12.49
N LYS A 335 -11.20 -4.78 12.31
CA LYS A 335 -11.50 -5.78 11.27
C LYS A 335 -11.25 -5.22 9.88
N GLU A 336 -11.65 -3.98 9.65
CA GLU A 336 -11.42 -3.29 8.39
C GLU A 336 -9.91 -3.04 8.16
N LEU A 337 -9.17 -2.63 9.20
CA LEU A 337 -7.71 -2.45 9.09
C LEU A 337 -7.00 -3.73 8.61
N LYS A 338 -7.33 -4.87 9.22
CA LYS A 338 -6.75 -6.17 8.83
C LYS A 338 -7.08 -6.52 7.38
N ASP A 339 -8.34 -6.37 6.96
CA ASP A 339 -8.74 -6.67 5.57
C ASP A 339 -8.05 -5.75 4.57
N LEU A 340 -8.03 -4.43 4.83
CA LEU A 340 -7.41 -3.46 3.93
C LEU A 340 -5.89 -3.65 3.81
N LEU A 341 -5.18 -3.93 4.91
CA LEU A 341 -3.74 -4.23 4.88
C LEU A 341 -3.43 -5.48 4.04
N ALA A 342 -4.23 -6.53 4.17
CA ALA A 342 -4.05 -7.74 3.37
C ALA A 342 -4.38 -7.51 1.90
N ARG A 343 -5.48 -6.82 1.62
CA ARG A 343 -5.90 -6.47 0.25
C ARG A 343 -4.92 -5.52 -0.44
N GLY A 344 -4.16 -4.72 0.31
CA GLY A 344 -3.09 -3.86 -0.21
C GLY A 344 -1.97 -4.59 -0.95
N CYS A 345 -1.92 -5.93 -0.96
CA CYS A 345 -1.04 -6.70 -1.86
C CYS A 345 -1.57 -6.78 -3.30
N LEU A 346 -2.90 -6.77 -3.46
CA LEU A 346 -3.62 -7.07 -4.70
C LEU A 346 -4.36 -5.86 -5.26
N ASP A 347 -5.03 -5.10 -4.40
CA ASP A 347 -5.88 -3.99 -4.83
C ASP A 347 -5.07 -2.77 -5.25
N THR A 348 -5.68 -1.96 -6.14
CA THR A 348 -5.14 -0.70 -6.60
C THR A 348 -4.82 0.24 -5.44
N VAL A 349 -3.61 0.79 -5.44
CA VAL A 349 -3.21 1.87 -4.53
C VAL A 349 -3.81 3.19 -5.01
N ARG A 350 -4.80 3.69 -4.29
CA ARG A 350 -5.53 4.93 -4.58
C ARG A 350 -4.87 6.15 -3.94
N TRP A 351 -3.56 6.30 -4.15
CA TRP A 351 -2.77 7.35 -3.52
C TRP A 351 -3.31 8.76 -3.80
N TRP A 352 -3.65 9.05 -5.07
CA TRP A 352 -4.18 10.36 -5.43
C TRP A 352 -5.51 10.68 -4.73
N ASP A 353 -6.41 9.69 -4.61
CA ASP A 353 -7.67 9.86 -3.90
C ASP A 353 -7.43 10.12 -2.40
N SER A 354 -6.41 9.49 -1.80
CA SER A 354 -6.02 9.73 -0.41
C SER A 354 -5.53 11.16 -0.21
N ILE A 355 -4.67 11.67 -1.11
CA ILE A 355 -4.18 13.06 -1.03
C ILE A 355 -5.34 14.04 -1.23
N LYS A 356 -6.22 13.82 -2.20
CA LYS A 356 -7.40 14.65 -2.43
C LYS A 356 -8.34 14.69 -1.23
N TYR A 357 -8.64 13.53 -0.65
CA TYR A 357 -9.46 13.46 0.56
C TYR A 357 -8.84 14.28 1.69
N LEU A 358 -7.55 14.07 1.94
CA LEU A 358 -6.84 14.74 3.02
C LEU A 358 -6.78 16.27 2.81
N ASP A 359 -6.52 16.72 1.59
CA ASP A 359 -6.44 18.14 1.24
C ASP A 359 -7.80 18.83 1.23
N GLN A 360 -8.79 18.25 0.54
CA GLN A 360 -10.07 18.90 0.23
C GLN A 360 -11.11 18.69 1.33
N GLU A 361 -11.17 17.49 1.91
CA GLU A 361 -12.17 17.12 2.91
C GLU A 361 -11.62 17.22 4.35
N ALA A 362 -10.43 16.67 4.60
CA ALA A 362 -9.82 16.68 5.95
C ALA A 362 -9.04 17.97 6.27
N ARG A 363 -8.88 18.86 5.28
CA ARG A 363 -8.21 20.17 5.41
C ARG A 363 -6.78 20.06 5.96
N ILE A 364 -6.03 19.04 5.53
CA ILE A 364 -4.59 18.95 5.78
C ILE A 364 -3.89 20.03 4.94
N ARG A 365 -3.04 20.82 5.58
CA ARG A 365 -2.26 21.86 4.90
C ARG A 365 -0.76 21.59 4.96
N ARG A 366 -0.30 20.80 5.93
CA ARG A 366 1.11 20.50 6.12
C ARG A 366 1.38 19.02 5.90
N TRP A 367 2.50 18.70 5.26
CA TRP A 367 2.81 17.32 4.87
C TRP A 367 4.28 17.03 5.15
N VAL A 368 4.56 15.97 5.91
CA VAL A 368 5.94 15.56 6.19
C VAL A 368 6.13 14.11 5.79
N GLY A 369 7.05 13.88 4.86
CA GLY A 369 7.51 12.56 4.49
C GLY A 369 8.65 12.11 5.38
N VAL A 370 8.61 10.90 5.92
CA VAL A 370 9.75 10.33 6.66
C VAL A 370 10.15 9.01 6.02
N GLY A 371 11.43 8.84 5.71
CA GLY A 371 11.97 7.64 5.09
C GLY A 371 12.94 7.92 3.96
N PRO A 372 13.47 6.89 3.29
CA PRO A 372 14.42 7.07 2.21
C PRO A 372 13.77 7.69 0.96
N GLY A 373 14.50 8.61 0.32
CA GLY A 373 14.15 9.20 -0.97
C GLY A 373 12.98 10.21 -0.96
N LYS A 374 12.91 11.03 -2.01
CA LYS A 374 11.95 12.16 -2.10
C LYS A 374 10.74 11.90 -3.02
N VAL A 375 10.53 10.64 -3.44
CA VAL A 375 9.44 10.29 -4.37
C VAL A 375 8.07 10.61 -3.76
N GLY A 376 7.82 10.23 -2.51
CA GLY A 376 6.55 10.51 -1.82
C GLY A 376 6.27 12.01 -1.74
N ARG A 377 7.28 12.81 -1.39
CA ARG A 377 7.20 14.28 -1.35
C ARG A 377 6.76 14.85 -2.70
N ASN A 378 7.37 14.39 -3.78
CA ASN A 378 7.05 14.84 -5.13
C ASN A 378 5.63 14.44 -5.55
N LEU A 379 5.16 13.26 -5.14
CA LEU A 379 3.79 12.81 -5.43
C LEU A 379 2.75 13.65 -4.69
N VAL A 380 2.97 13.95 -3.41
CA VAL A 380 2.10 14.85 -2.64
C VAL A 380 2.09 16.24 -3.26
N GLY A 381 3.27 16.82 -3.51
CA GLY A 381 3.39 18.17 -4.04
C GLY A 381 2.84 18.37 -5.46
N LYS A 382 2.64 17.30 -6.24
CA LYS A 382 1.93 17.39 -7.53
C LYS A 382 0.46 17.77 -7.40
N GLU A 383 -0.16 17.39 -6.29
CA GLU A 383 -1.56 17.72 -6.01
C GLU A 383 -1.65 19.03 -5.24
N VAL A 384 -0.92 19.13 -4.13
CA VAL A 384 -1.10 20.23 -3.18
C VAL A 384 -0.14 21.41 -3.39
N GLY A 385 0.93 21.26 -4.19
CA GLY A 385 1.99 22.28 -4.32
C GLY A 385 3.20 22.03 -3.41
N MET A 386 4.36 22.65 -3.72
CA MET A 386 5.67 22.33 -3.10
C MET A 386 6.23 23.37 -2.12
N ARG A 387 5.59 24.53 -1.92
CA ARG A 387 6.13 25.60 -1.06
C ARG A 387 5.10 26.11 -0.05
N GLY A 388 5.50 26.04 1.23
CA GLY A 388 4.83 26.69 2.34
C GLY A 388 5.10 28.20 2.34
N LYS A 389 4.02 28.95 2.59
CA LYS A 389 3.83 30.40 2.84
C LYS A 389 2.61 30.95 2.11
N ASP A 390 2.04 30.20 1.16
CA ASP A 390 0.86 30.61 0.41
C ASP A 390 -0.35 29.80 0.89
N LEU A 391 -1.25 30.44 1.63
CA LEU A 391 -2.42 29.81 2.27
C LEU A 391 -3.34 29.11 1.26
N VAL A 392 -3.31 29.55 0.00
CA VAL A 392 -4.13 29.05 -1.11
C VAL A 392 -3.62 27.70 -1.67
N LYS A 393 -2.35 27.35 -1.45
CA LYS A 393 -1.71 26.12 -1.99
C LYS A 393 -0.96 25.29 -0.95
N GLY A 394 -1.38 25.34 0.32
CA GLY A 394 -0.89 24.47 1.38
C GLY A 394 0.26 25.04 2.22
N GLY A 395 0.25 24.70 3.50
CA GLY A 395 1.22 25.07 4.53
C GLY A 395 2.60 24.43 4.42
N GLY A 396 2.87 23.60 3.39
CA GLY A 396 4.21 23.08 3.06
C GLY A 396 4.26 21.55 2.89
N VAL A 397 5.17 21.09 2.02
CA VAL A 397 5.44 19.66 1.77
C VAL A 397 6.94 19.39 1.95
N TRP A 398 7.26 18.71 3.03
CA TRP A 398 8.61 18.39 3.46
C TRP A 398 8.92 16.89 3.36
N ALA A 399 10.20 16.57 3.43
CA ALA A 399 10.66 15.20 3.64
C ALA A 399 11.92 15.21 4.50
N ILE A 400 12.02 14.25 5.42
CA ILE A 400 13.20 13.95 6.22
C ILE A 400 13.76 12.62 5.69
N THR A 401 14.78 12.75 4.84
CA THR A 401 15.48 11.64 4.17
C THR A 401 16.96 11.58 4.56
N ASP A 402 17.46 12.67 5.15
CA ASP A 402 18.84 12.87 5.59
C ASP A 402 18.86 13.73 6.87
N PRO A 403 19.83 13.54 7.79
CA PRO A 403 19.94 14.35 9.02
C PRO A 403 19.99 15.86 8.77
N SER A 404 20.58 16.29 7.65
CA SER A 404 20.68 17.72 7.29
C SER A 404 19.32 18.41 7.08
N GLU A 405 18.25 17.63 6.85
CA GLU A 405 16.91 18.15 6.61
C GLU A 405 16.10 18.33 7.90
N VAL A 406 16.53 17.72 9.01
CA VAL A 406 15.75 17.68 10.25
C VAL A 406 15.45 19.09 10.77
N GLU A 407 16.47 19.93 10.88
CA GLU A 407 16.30 21.28 11.44
C GLU A 407 15.39 22.17 10.57
N GLU A 408 15.50 22.10 9.24
CA GLU A 408 14.63 22.84 8.33
C GLU A 408 13.17 22.41 8.48
N VAL A 409 12.92 21.09 8.60
CA VAL A 409 11.56 20.57 8.73
C VAL A 409 10.95 20.91 10.08
N LEU A 410 11.71 20.78 11.18
CA LEU A 410 11.22 21.13 12.51
C LEU A 410 10.89 22.62 12.63
N ARG A 411 11.78 23.50 12.16
CA ARG A 411 11.50 24.95 12.08
C ARG A 411 10.28 25.23 11.20
N GLY A 412 10.18 24.55 10.06
CA GLY A 412 9.01 24.66 9.18
C GLY A 412 7.70 24.29 9.88
N LEU A 413 7.69 23.25 10.71
CA LEU A 413 6.52 22.85 11.50
C LEU A 413 6.19 23.86 12.60
N GLU A 414 7.19 24.50 13.21
CA GLU A 414 6.99 25.55 14.21
C GLU A 414 6.43 26.82 13.58
N ASP A 415 7.09 27.33 12.53
CA ASP A 415 6.73 28.57 11.83
C ASP A 415 5.31 28.51 11.23
N THR A 416 4.84 27.32 10.90
CA THR A 416 3.54 27.10 10.22
C THR A 416 2.46 26.54 11.15
N ALA A 417 2.74 26.39 12.45
CA ALA A 417 1.82 25.76 13.40
C ALA A 417 0.46 26.48 13.52
N ASN A 418 0.45 27.81 13.36
CA ASN A 418 -0.73 28.66 13.56
C ASN A 418 -1.18 29.38 12.27
N LEU A 419 -0.80 28.87 11.09
CA LEU A 419 -1.36 29.37 9.84
C LEU A 419 -2.85 29.03 9.79
N MET A 420 -3.70 29.98 10.19
CA MET A 420 -5.14 29.87 10.03
C MET A 420 -5.47 29.97 8.53
N GLU A 421 -6.48 29.22 8.08
CA GLU A 421 -7.15 29.58 6.84
C GLU A 421 -7.78 30.95 7.10
N ASP A 422 -7.22 32.04 6.56
CA ASP A 422 -7.99 33.27 6.46
C ASP A 422 -9.27 32.93 5.69
N ASP A 423 -10.41 33.39 6.21
CA ASP A 423 -11.75 33.16 5.66
C ASP A 423 -11.87 33.68 4.22
N GLU A 424 -11.37 32.95 3.23
CA GLU A 424 -11.67 33.18 1.81
C GLU A 424 -13.07 32.62 1.50
N TYR A 425 -14.12 33.22 2.09
CA TYR A 425 -15.47 33.28 1.51
C TYR A 425 -16.21 34.50 2.08
N SER A 426 -15.66 35.68 1.86
CA SER A 426 -16.45 36.92 1.86
C SER A 426 -16.04 37.78 0.67
N GLU A 427 -16.66 37.48 -0.48
CA GLU A 427 -17.19 38.45 -1.44
C GLU A 427 -18.24 37.79 -2.34
#